data_AF-A0A972YB70-F1
#
_entry.id   AF-A0A972YB70-F1
#
_cell.length_a   1.000
_cell.length_b   1.000
_cell.length_c   1.000
_cell.angle_alpha   90.00
_cell.angle_beta   90.00
_cell.angle_gamma   90.00
#
_symmetry.space_group_name_H-M   'P 1'
#
loop_
_entity.id
_entity.type
_entity.pdbx_description
1 polymer ?
#
loop_
_entity_poly.entity_id
_entity_poly.type
_entity_poly.pdbx_seq_one_letter_code
_entity_poly.pdbx_strand_id
1 'polypeptide(L)'
;MMKTLMVSLAGVALLSTAACAPALEGSGTLISEQKAPDGTISNGADFHEGLLTLDAHLDTPALFHRDGYDFSKRGTYETDRTNVDLPRLHAGNLDGGFWVIYTAP
;
A
#
# COMPACT_ATOMS: atom_id res chain seq x y z
N MET A 1 21.32 -11.95 58.25
CA MET A 1 21.57 -13.36 58.61
C MET A 1 20.53 -14.20 57.87
N MET A 2 20.96 -15.25 57.14
CA MET A 2 20.17 -16.27 56.39
C MET A 2 19.58 -15.77 55.04
N LYS A 3 20.20 -16.00 53.85
CA LYS A 3 20.36 -17.23 53.03
C LYS A 3 18.99 -17.93 52.81
N THR A 4 18.48 -18.25 51.61
CA THR A 4 19.06 -19.01 50.47
C THR A 4 18.01 -18.97 49.33
N LEU A 5 18.33 -18.58 48.09
CA LEU A 5 18.60 -19.47 46.93
C LEU A 5 17.36 -20.20 46.34
N MET A 6 17.01 -19.89 45.09
CA MET A 6 16.95 -20.83 43.95
C MET A 6 16.11 -20.25 42.79
N VAL A 7 16.78 -19.70 41.78
CA VAL A 7 16.25 -19.69 40.40
C VAL A 7 17.25 -20.50 39.59
N SER A 8 16.83 -21.66 39.14
CA SER A 8 17.62 -22.57 38.32
C SER A 8 16.90 -22.82 37.01
N LEU A 9 17.69 -22.71 35.94
CA LEU A 9 17.64 -23.53 34.74
C LEU A 9 16.58 -23.22 33.66
N ALA A 10 17.00 -22.45 32.66
CA ALA A 10 17.04 -22.88 31.26
C ALA A 10 17.88 -21.82 30.52
N GLY A 11 19.00 -22.15 29.87
CA GLY A 11 18.96 -22.68 28.51
C GLY A 11 18.29 -21.64 27.61
N VAL A 12 18.99 -20.87 26.79
CA VAL A 12 19.48 -21.31 25.49
C VAL A 12 20.56 -20.33 25.03
N ALA A 13 21.58 -20.87 24.38
CA ALA A 13 22.65 -20.14 23.71
C ALA A 13 22.11 -18.95 22.88
N LEU A 14 22.52 -17.72 23.23
CA LEU A 14 22.50 -16.63 22.27
C LEU A 14 23.53 -16.96 21.19
N LEU A 15 23.02 -17.53 20.09
CA LEU A 15 23.73 -17.73 18.85
C LEU A 15 24.23 -16.36 18.37
N SER A 16 25.55 -16.19 18.39
CA SER A 16 26.27 -15.09 17.79
C SER A 16 26.07 -15.12 16.27
N THR A 17 25.07 -14.39 15.76
CA THR A 17 25.03 -13.95 14.35
C THR A 17 24.97 -12.44 14.28
N ALA A 18 25.94 -11.77 14.91
CA ALA A 18 26.37 -10.44 14.48
C ALA A 18 27.35 -10.61 13.31
N ALA A 19 26.84 -11.08 12.17
CA ALA A 19 27.60 -11.21 10.94
C ALA A 19 27.04 -10.19 9.94
N CYS A 20 27.75 -9.06 9.87
CA CYS A 20 27.90 -8.19 8.70
C CYS A 20 26.65 -7.89 7.84
N ALA A 21 26.00 -6.78 8.14
CA ALA A 21 25.33 -5.98 7.11
C ALA A 21 25.66 -4.48 7.30
N PRO A 22 26.93 -4.03 7.13
CA PRO A 22 27.26 -2.60 7.18
C PRO A 22 26.70 -1.82 5.98
N ALA A 23 26.02 -2.49 5.03
CA ALA A 23 25.45 -1.90 3.83
C ALA A 23 23.96 -1.52 3.95
N LEU A 24 23.32 -1.73 5.12
CA LEU A 24 21.93 -1.32 5.34
C LEU A 24 21.80 -0.17 6.36
N GLU A 25 22.91 0.38 6.86
CA GLU A 25 22.90 1.61 7.64
C GLU A 25 22.74 2.81 6.68
N GLY A 26 21.52 3.31 6.56
CA GLY A 26 21.20 4.51 5.77
C GLY A 26 20.40 4.28 4.50
N SER A 27 20.15 3.02 4.10
CA SER A 27 19.22 2.70 2.99
C SER A 27 17.75 2.62 3.43
N GLY A 28 17.48 2.70 4.74
CA GLY A 28 16.12 2.76 5.25
C GLY A 28 15.56 4.18 5.10
N THR A 29 14.46 4.33 4.37
CA THR A 29 13.56 5.46 4.57
C THR A 29 13.18 5.47 6.04
N LEU A 30 13.39 6.59 6.74
CA LEU A 30 12.85 6.79 8.08
C LEU A 30 11.33 6.88 7.94
N ILE A 31 10.66 5.74 8.00
CA ILE A 31 9.22 5.68 8.17
C ILE A 31 8.92 6.17 9.58
N SER A 32 8.57 7.45 9.68
CA SER A 32 7.97 7.97 10.91
C SER A 32 6.66 7.21 11.10
N GLU A 33 6.48 6.60 12.27
CA GLU A 33 5.19 6.00 12.62
C GLU A 33 4.14 7.11 12.57
N GLN A 34 3.28 7.05 11.55
CA GLN A 34 2.09 7.89 11.50
C GLN A 34 1.19 7.45 12.64
N LYS A 35 1.14 8.24 13.71
CA LYS A 35 0.18 8.03 14.79
C LYS A 35 -1.21 8.05 14.18
N ALA A 36 -1.92 6.94 14.32
CA ALA A 36 -3.31 6.86 13.91
C ALA A 36 -4.09 8.02 14.58
N PRO A 37 -5.02 8.66 13.87
CA PRO A 37 -5.83 9.74 14.44
C PRO A 37 -6.51 9.24 15.73
N ASP A 38 -6.45 10.05 16.79
CA ASP A 38 -6.98 9.73 18.14
C ASP A 38 -8.53 9.81 18.21
N GLY A 39 -9.19 9.76 17.05
CA GLY A 39 -10.63 9.90 16.90
C GLY A 39 -11.23 8.65 16.28
N THR A 40 -12.43 8.28 16.72
CA THR A 40 -13.26 7.30 16.01
C THR A 40 -13.45 7.80 14.58
N ILE A 41 -13.03 7.02 13.58
CA ILE A 41 -13.39 7.26 12.18
C ILE A 41 -14.91 7.14 12.08
N SER A 42 -15.61 8.27 12.15
CA SER A 42 -17.07 8.31 12.14
C SER A 42 -17.65 8.02 10.75
N ASN A 43 -16.82 8.16 9.71
CA ASN A 43 -17.19 8.00 8.31
C ASN A 43 -15.97 7.52 7.50
N GLY A 44 -16.08 6.36 6.85
CA GLY A 44 -15.00 5.80 6.03
C GLY A 44 -14.66 6.64 4.79
N ALA A 45 -15.63 7.41 4.26
CA ALA A 45 -15.39 8.30 3.13
C ALA A 45 -14.46 9.47 3.51
N ASP A 46 -14.73 10.13 4.65
CA ASP A 46 -13.93 11.26 5.13
C ASP A 46 -12.49 10.82 5.46
N PHE A 47 -12.33 9.60 5.98
CA PHE A 47 -11.01 9.01 6.18
C PHE A 47 -10.29 8.75 4.84
N HIS A 48 -10.99 8.15 3.88
CA HIS A 48 -10.44 7.84 2.56
C HIS A 48 -10.06 9.10 1.77
N GLU A 49 -10.82 10.19 1.90
CA GLU A 49 -10.53 11.49 1.28
C GLU A 49 -9.23 12.12 1.82
N GLY A 50 -8.88 11.84 3.08
CA GLY A 50 -7.65 12.33 3.70
C GLY A 50 -6.37 11.56 3.35
N LEU A 51 -6.46 10.51 2.53
CA LEU A 51 -5.31 9.66 2.15
C LEU A 51 -4.85 9.96 0.72
N LEU A 52 -3.54 9.86 0.49
CA LEU A 52 -3.01 9.66 -0.87
C LEU A 52 -3.31 8.22 -1.29
N THR A 53 -4.09 8.04 -2.35
CA THR A 53 -4.53 6.73 -2.83
C THR A 53 -3.88 6.39 -4.16
N LEU A 54 -3.16 5.27 -4.20
CA LEU A 54 -2.47 4.78 -5.41
C LEU A 54 -2.81 3.31 -5.65
N ASP A 55 -3.24 2.99 -6.87
CA ASP A 55 -3.37 1.61 -7.33
C ASP A 55 -2.03 1.13 -7.95
N ALA A 56 -1.60 -0.07 -7.58
CA ALA A 56 -0.34 -0.64 -8.04
C ALA A 56 -0.38 -1.17 -9.49
N HIS A 57 -1.56 -1.33 -10.10
CA HIS A 57 -1.72 -1.99 -11.40
C HIS A 57 -3.01 -1.59 -12.14
N LEU A 58 -2.95 -0.51 -12.92
CA LEU A 58 -4.06 -0.05 -13.74
C LEU A 58 -3.89 -0.46 -15.21
N ASP A 59 -4.65 -1.48 -15.64
CA ASP A 59 -4.64 -2.01 -17.02
C ASP A 59 -5.42 -1.16 -18.04
N THR A 60 -6.02 -0.05 -17.61
CA THR A 60 -6.78 0.88 -18.47
C THR A 60 -6.09 1.28 -19.77
N PRO A 61 -4.75 1.46 -19.85
CA PRO A 61 -4.06 1.78 -21.10
C PRO A 61 -4.29 0.75 -22.21
N ALA A 62 -4.62 -0.51 -21.88
CA ALA A 62 -4.98 -1.53 -22.86
C ALA A 62 -6.22 -1.14 -23.69
N LEU A 63 -7.03 -0.18 -23.25
CA LEU A 63 -8.22 0.30 -23.95
C LEU A 63 -7.96 1.54 -24.82
N PHE A 64 -6.82 2.21 -24.67
CA PHE A 64 -6.57 3.53 -25.29
C PHE A 64 -6.47 3.50 -26.82
N HIS A 65 -6.25 2.32 -27.39
CA HIS A 65 -6.23 2.13 -28.84
C HIS A 65 -7.63 1.90 -29.44
N ARG A 66 -8.68 1.78 -28.62
CA ARG A 66 -10.03 1.46 -29.09
C ARG A 66 -10.69 2.70 -29.67
N ASP A 67 -11.21 2.59 -30.89
CA ASP A 67 -11.96 3.67 -31.52
C ASP A 67 -13.14 4.12 -30.65
N GLY A 68 -13.27 5.43 -30.48
CA GLY A 68 -14.32 6.06 -29.70
C GLY A 68 -14.20 5.91 -28.18
N TYR A 69 -13.13 5.28 -27.67
CA TYR A 69 -12.84 5.31 -26.23
C TYR A 69 -12.30 6.69 -25.83
N ASP A 70 -12.94 7.31 -24.84
CA ASP A 70 -12.52 8.59 -24.25
C ASP A 70 -12.46 8.43 -22.73
N PHE A 71 -11.24 8.35 -22.20
CA PHE A 71 -10.98 8.22 -20.76
C PHE A 71 -11.60 9.36 -19.93
N SER A 72 -11.84 10.53 -20.53
CA SER A 72 -12.46 11.67 -19.85
C SER A 72 -13.97 11.49 -19.63
N LYS A 73 -14.59 10.48 -20.24
CA LYS A 73 -16.03 10.22 -20.17
C LYS A 73 -16.34 9.05 -19.26
N ARG A 74 -17.51 9.12 -18.63
CA ARG A 74 -18.03 8.04 -17.78
C ARG A 74 -18.48 6.89 -18.67
N GLY A 75 -17.83 5.76 -18.49
CA GLY A 75 -18.23 4.49 -19.06
C GLY A 75 -19.22 3.71 -18.20
N THR A 76 -19.65 2.55 -18.71
CA THR A 76 -20.42 1.55 -17.95
C THR A 76 -19.89 0.17 -18.26
N TYR A 77 -19.62 -0.62 -17.22
CA TYR A 77 -19.05 -1.95 -17.38
C TYR A 77 -19.87 -2.84 -18.33
N GLU A 78 -21.20 -2.68 -18.34
CA GLU A 78 -22.13 -3.43 -19.16
C GLU A 78 -21.96 -3.17 -20.66
N THR A 79 -21.60 -1.95 -21.06
CA THR A 79 -21.52 -1.56 -22.49
C THR A 79 -20.09 -1.53 -23.01
N ASP A 80 -19.14 -1.01 -22.25
CA ASP A 80 -17.78 -0.76 -22.70
C ASP A 80 -16.72 -1.62 -22.01
N ARG A 81 -17.11 -2.38 -20.98
CA ARG A 81 -16.25 -3.26 -20.17
C ARG A 81 -15.12 -2.52 -19.43
N THR A 82 -15.28 -1.21 -19.20
CA THR A 82 -14.30 -0.38 -18.49
C THR A 82 -14.56 -0.38 -16.99
N ASN A 83 -13.50 -0.38 -16.19
CA ASN A 83 -13.58 -0.26 -14.72
C ASN A 83 -13.06 1.08 -14.20
N VAL A 84 -12.23 1.75 -15.00
CA VAL A 84 -11.52 2.97 -14.63
C VAL A 84 -11.72 4.00 -15.74
N ASP A 85 -12.16 5.20 -15.36
CA ASP A 85 -12.24 6.40 -16.17
C ASP A 85 -12.06 7.64 -15.27
N LEU A 86 -11.80 8.80 -15.85
CA LEU A 86 -11.56 10.03 -15.08
C LEU A 86 -12.71 10.36 -14.10
N PRO A 87 -14.00 10.25 -14.50
CA PRO A 87 -15.09 10.46 -13.54
C PRO A 87 -15.10 9.47 -12.37
N ARG A 88 -14.70 8.20 -12.56
CA ARG A 88 -14.60 7.21 -11.47
C ARG A 88 -13.37 7.42 -10.60
N LEU A 89 -12.24 7.87 -11.15
CA LEU A 89 -11.09 8.28 -10.34
C LEU A 89 -11.49 9.37 -9.34
N HIS A 90 -12.17 10.41 -9.82
CA HIS A 90 -12.66 11.49 -8.96
C HIS A 90 -13.70 11.01 -7.95
N ALA A 91 -14.71 10.26 -8.40
CA ALA A 91 -15.78 9.79 -7.52
C ALA A 91 -15.30 8.77 -6.46
N GLY A 92 -14.25 8.01 -6.77
CA GLY A 92 -13.65 7.03 -5.87
C GLY A 92 -12.51 7.58 -5.01
N ASN A 93 -12.18 8.87 -5.13
CA ASN A 93 -10.99 9.49 -4.55
C ASN A 93 -9.74 8.61 -4.77
N LEU A 94 -9.49 8.25 -6.04
CA LEU A 94 -8.28 7.55 -6.47
C LEU A 94 -7.36 8.56 -7.16
N ASP A 95 -6.31 8.98 -6.46
CA ASP A 95 -5.40 10.05 -6.93
C ASP A 95 -4.54 9.60 -8.11
N GLY A 96 -4.28 8.30 -8.23
CA GLY A 96 -3.59 7.74 -9.38
C GLY A 96 -3.19 6.28 -9.19
N GLY A 97 -2.16 5.90 -9.91
CA GLY A 97 -1.63 4.55 -9.87
C GLY A 97 -0.60 4.30 -10.96
N PHE A 98 -0.15 3.06 -11.04
CA PHE A 98 0.79 2.63 -12.06
C PHE A 98 0.03 2.14 -13.29
N TRP A 99 0.13 2.92 -14.37
CA TRP A 99 -0.46 2.59 -15.66
C TRP A 99 0.37 1.51 -16.35
N VAL A 100 -0.27 0.39 -16.62
CA VAL A 100 0.43 -0.81 -17.09
C VAL A 100 0.68 -0.73 -18.59
N ILE A 101 1.91 -1.06 -18.99
CA ILE A 101 2.25 -1.44 -20.37
C ILE A 101 2.38 -2.96 -20.38
N TYR A 102 1.25 -3.63 -20.65
CA TYR A 102 1.19 -5.09 -20.68
C TYR A 102 1.51 -5.59 -22.09
N THR A 103 2.36 -6.62 -22.17
CA THR A 103 2.63 -7.37 -23.39
C THR A 103 2.38 -8.85 -23.12
N ALA A 104 1.55 -9.49 -23.92
CA ALA A 104 1.38 -10.94 -23.88
C ALA A 104 2.62 -11.64 -24.46
N PRO A 105 2.95 -12.86 -24.00
CA PRO A 105 3.99 -13.68 -24.60
C PRO A 105 3.67 -14.10 -26.05
#